data_AF-A0A8J6FH96-F1
#
_entry.id   AF-A0A8J6FH96-F1
#
_cell.length_a   1.000
_cell.length_b   1.000
_cell.length_c   1.000
_cell.angle_alpha   90.00
_cell.angle_beta   90.00
_cell.angle_gamma   90.00
#
_symmetry.space_group_name_H-M   'P 1'
#
loop_
_entity.id
_entity.type
_entity.pdbx_description
1 polymer ?
#
loop_
_entity_poly.entity_id
_entity_poly.type
_entity_poly.pdbx_seq_one_letter_code
_entity_poly.pdbx_strand_id
1 'polypeptide(L)'
;MGLPIHFVADPQGWCCVGVIFLIWLYNTVFIPKLILFPRFEEGHVTAAEIWAYYITSLFCVVSLLRASTADPGKLQDSPKIPLTGIGCSLQTLINNCVGEDNHWLFLQLCFYTQLLSGYTLILDFCHYYYFLPMKAINWDLFVFRHELALLRISTFMGIVMFGGMCSLFYTQVVGILTVSNNLCAATFF
;
A
#
# COMPACT_ATOMS: atom_id res chain seq x y z
N MET A 1 19.92 -21.42 -14.17
CA MET A 1 18.76 -20.72 -13.59
C MET A 1 19.14 -20.31 -12.18
N GLY A 2 19.81 -19.17 -12.04
CA GLY A 2 20.07 -18.57 -10.73
C GLY A 2 19.64 -17.12 -10.87
N LEU A 3 18.60 -16.71 -10.14
CA LEU A 3 18.28 -15.30 -9.99
C LEU A 3 19.42 -14.74 -9.11
N PRO A 4 20.32 -13.87 -9.61
CA PRO A 4 21.23 -13.18 -8.72
C PRO A 4 20.38 -12.20 -7.92
N ILE A 5 19.99 -12.61 -6.71
CA ILE A 5 19.31 -11.71 -5.78
C ILE A 5 20.37 -10.67 -5.36
N HIS A 6 20.37 -9.52 -6.03
CA HIS A 6 21.25 -8.42 -5.69
C HIS A 6 20.68 -7.71 -4.45
N PHE A 7 21.14 -8.14 -3.28
CA PHE A 7 20.68 -7.64 -1.99
C PHE A 7 21.32 -6.27 -1.72
N VAL A 8 20.61 -5.20 -2.06
CA VAL A 8 20.99 -3.84 -1.63
C VAL A 8 20.70 -3.74 -0.13
N ALA A 9 21.72 -3.88 0.70
CA ALA A 9 21.59 -3.84 2.16
C ALA A 9 21.74 -2.39 2.66
N ASP A 10 20.71 -1.56 2.47
CA ASP A 10 20.63 -0.25 3.14
C ASP A 10 19.82 -0.40 4.45
N PRO A 11 20.43 -0.22 5.64
CA PRO A 11 19.74 -0.35 6.92
C PRO A 11 18.49 0.54 7.03
N GLN A 12 18.51 1.72 6.40
CA GLN A 12 17.37 2.63 6.42
C GLN A 12 16.21 2.09 5.58
N GLY A 13 16.49 1.51 4.41
CA GLY A 13 15.48 0.87 3.57
C GLY A 13 14.80 -0.32 4.25
N TRP A 14 15.57 -1.17 4.95
CA TRP A 14 15.01 -2.28 5.75
C TRP A 14 14.08 -1.81 6.87
N CYS A 15 14.41 -0.69 7.51
CA CYS A 15 13.55 -0.09 8.52
C CYS A 15 12.21 0.37 7.91
N CYS A 16 12.26 1.05 6.76
CA CYS A 16 11.06 1.51 6.06
C CYS A 16 10.16 0.35 5.57
N VAL A 17 10.74 -0.69 4.96
CA VAL A 17 10.00 -1.90 4.57
C VAL A 17 9.37 -2.56 5.81
N GLY A 18 10.10 -2.63 6.92
CA GLY A 18 9.61 -3.14 8.19
C GLY A 18 8.39 -2.35 8.71
N VAL A 19 8.44 -1.01 8.68
CA VAL A 19 7.32 -0.15 9.10
C VAL A 19 6.10 -0.38 8.21
N ILE A 20 6.27 -0.42 6.88
CA ILE A 20 5.16 -0.67 5.94
C ILE A 20 4.53 -2.03 6.21
N PHE A 21 5.36 -3.06 6.39
CA PHE A 21 4.89 -4.40 6.70
C PHE A 21 4.15 -4.44 8.05
N LEU A 22 4.62 -3.72 9.07
CA LEU A 22 3.93 -3.62 10.36
C LEU A 22 2.57 -2.92 10.22
N ILE A 23 2.47 -1.84 9.45
CA ILE A 23 1.19 -1.15 9.19
C ILE A 23 0.24 -2.09 8.43
N TRP A 24 0.74 -2.78 7.40
CA TRP A 24 -0.03 -3.77 6.65
C TRP A 24 -0.55 -4.90 7.56
N LEU A 25 0.33 -5.46 8.41
CA LEU A 25 -0.02 -6.54 9.32
C LEU A 25 -1.04 -6.06 10.36
N TYR A 26 -0.83 -4.86 10.91
CA TYR A 26 -1.75 -4.23 11.84
C TYR A 26 -3.15 -4.12 11.21
N ASN A 27 -3.25 -3.52 10.03
CA ASN A 27 -4.55 -3.36 9.37
C ASN A 27 -5.18 -4.72 9.02
N THR A 28 -4.39 -5.67 8.53
CA THR A 28 -4.87 -7.01 8.16
C THR A 28 -5.41 -7.81 9.35
N VAL A 29 -4.89 -7.58 10.57
CA VAL A 29 -5.33 -8.30 11.78
C VAL A 29 -6.43 -7.54 12.52
N PHE A 30 -6.26 -6.23 12.73
CA PHE A 30 -7.15 -5.46 13.60
C PHE A 30 -8.41 -4.99 12.87
N ILE A 31 -8.34 -4.53 11.62
CA ILE A 31 -9.53 -4.01 10.92
C ILE A 31 -10.61 -5.07 10.73
N PRO A 32 -10.30 -6.31 10.31
CA PRO A 32 -11.33 -7.34 10.22
C PRO A 32 -11.96 -7.68 11.57
N LYS A 33 -11.17 -7.72 12.65
CA LYS A 33 -11.66 -8.05 13.99
C LYS A 33 -12.48 -6.91 14.62
N LEU A 34 -12.09 -5.67 14.40
CA LEU A 34 -12.74 -4.50 14.98
C LEU A 34 -13.98 -4.05 14.19
N ILE A 35 -13.99 -4.26 12.87
CA ILE A 35 -15.05 -3.74 11.99
C ILE A 35 -15.73 -4.86 11.20
N LEU A 36 -15.01 -5.62 10.38
CA LEU A 36 -15.66 -6.50 9.40
C LEU A 36 -16.42 -7.68 10.03
N PHE A 37 -15.80 -8.44 10.93
CA PHE A 37 -16.43 -9.61 11.55
C PHE A 37 -17.64 -9.25 12.43
N PRO A 38 -17.58 -8.25 13.33
CA PRO A 38 -18.75 -7.84 14.09
C PRO A 38 -19.91 -7.41 13.19
N ARG A 39 -19.62 -6.71 12.08
CA ARG A 39 -20.66 -6.23 11.15
C ARG A 39 -21.20 -7.31 10.23
N PHE A 40 -20.43 -8.37 9.99
CA PHE A 40 -20.90 -9.57 9.32
C PHE A 40 -21.87 -10.35 10.22
N GLU A 41 -21.58 -10.47 11.51
CA GLU A 41 -22.49 -11.11 12.48
C GLU A 41 -23.82 -10.35 12.62
N GLU A 42 -23.80 -9.02 12.54
CA GLU A 42 -25.00 -8.18 12.52
C GLU A 42 -25.74 -8.19 11.17
N GLY A 43 -25.18 -8.82 10.13
CA GLY A 43 -25.76 -8.89 8.79
C GLY A 43 -25.70 -7.59 7.98
N HIS A 44 -24.88 -6.62 8.40
CA HIS A 44 -24.68 -5.35 7.70
C HIS A 44 -23.61 -5.41 6.61
N VAL A 45 -22.66 -6.34 6.73
CA VAL A 45 -21.56 -6.57 5.80
C VAL A 45 -21.67 -7.97 5.22
N THR A 46 -21.38 -8.11 3.93
CA THR A 46 -21.40 -9.39 3.21
C THR A 46 -20.06 -10.13 3.35
N ALA A 47 -20.09 -11.46 3.22
CA ALA A 47 -18.85 -12.24 3.18
C ALA A 47 -17.91 -11.81 2.03
N ALA A 48 -18.48 -11.31 0.92
CA ALA A 48 -17.73 -10.83 -0.23
C ALA A 48 -16.81 -9.65 0.13
N GLU A 49 -17.26 -8.74 0.99
CA GLU A 49 -16.45 -7.60 1.44
C GLU A 49 -15.26 -8.05 2.30
N ILE A 50 -15.43 -9.07 3.14
CA ILE A 50 -14.35 -9.67 3.92
C ILE A 50 -13.31 -10.29 2.99
N TRP A 51 -13.76 -11.11 2.03
CA TRP A 51 -12.87 -11.73 1.04
C TRP A 51 -12.15 -10.68 0.19
N ALA A 52 -12.86 -9.65 -0.28
CA ALA A 52 -12.28 -8.56 -1.05
C ALA A 52 -11.18 -7.82 -0.26
N TYR A 53 -11.39 -7.58 1.04
CA TYR A 53 -10.38 -6.97 1.90
C TYR A 53 -9.12 -7.83 2.01
N TYR A 54 -9.26 -9.13 2.31
CA TYR A 54 -8.11 -10.03 2.42
C TYR A 54 -7.40 -10.28 1.09
N ILE A 55 -8.14 -10.35 -0.03
CA ILE A 55 -7.54 -10.48 -1.38
C ILE A 55 -6.73 -9.23 -1.70
N THR A 56 -7.27 -8.04 -1.42
CA THR A 56 -6.55 -6.77 -1.62
C THR A 56 -5.31 -6.70 -0.73
N SER A 57 -5.42 -7.12 0.53
CA SER A 57 -4.29 -7.23 1.46
C SER A 57 -3.21 -8.20 0.95
N LEU A 58 -3.61 -9.36 0.42
CA LEU A 58 -2.71 -10.34 -0.17
C LEU A 58 -1.97 -9.75 -1.39
N PHE A 59 -2.69 -9.10 -2.31
CA PHE A 59 -2.05 -8.45 -3.45
C PHE A 59 -1.11 -7.33 -3.04
N CYS A 60 -1.41 -6.59 -1.98
CA CYS A 60 -0.53 -5.57 -1.43
C CYS A 60 0.82 -6.18 -0.98
N VAL A 61 0.81 -7.21 -0.14
CA VAL A 61 2.06 -7.83 0.35
C VAL A 61 2.82 -8.57 -0.74
N VAL A 62 2.12 -9.26 -1.65
CA VAL A 62 2.78 -9.91 -2.80
C VAL A 62 3.46 -8.87 -3.70
N SER A 63 2.81 -7.72 -3.93
CA SER A 63 3.41 -6.65 -4.73
C SER A 63 4.61 -6.01 -4.01
N LEU A 64 4.56 -5.88 -2.68
CA LEU A 64 5.69 -5.37 -1.88
C LEU A 64 6.91 -6.29 -2.00
N LEU A 65 6.71 -7.60 -1.81
CA LEU A 65 7.77 -8.59 -1.93
C LEU A 65 8.35 -8.61 -3.34
N ARG A 66 7.50 -8.59 -4.38
CA ARG A 66 7.97 -8.58 -5.77
C ARG A 66 8.73 -7.31 -6.11
N ALA A 67 8.28 -6.14 -5.65
CA ALA A 67 8.98 -4.88 -5.87
C ALA A 67 10.33 -4.83 -5.14
N SER A 68 10.42 -5.38 -3.92
CA SER A 68 11.66 -5.37 -3.13
C SER A 68 12.70 -6.39 -3.60
N THR A 69 12.30 -7.49 -4.26
CA THR A 69 13.23 -8.54 -4.69
C THR A 69 13.47 -8.61 -6.20
N ALA A 70 12.70 -7.90 -7.03
CA ALA A 70 12.87 -7.93 -8.47
C ALA A 70 14.13 -7.17 -8.91
N ASP A 71 14.82 -7.69 -9.93
CA ASP A 71 15.94 -6.98 -10.55
C ASP A 71 15.43 -5.66 -11.19
N PRO A 72 16.05 -4.50 -10.90
CA PRO A 72 15.69 -3.24 -11.51
C PRO A 72 15.97 -3.17 -13.02
N GLY A 73 16.82 -4.05 -13.56
CA GLY A 73 17.22 -4.03 -14.95
C GLY A 73 18.15 -2.86 -15.26
N LYS A 74 18.00 -2.26 -16.45
CA LYS A 74 18.75 -1.05 -16.81
C LYS A 74 18.21 0.15 -16.04
N LEU A 75 19.10 0.83 -15.35
CA LEU A 75 18.83 2.16 -14.81
C LEU A 75 18.87 3.16 -15.98
N GLN A 76 17.91 4.08 -16.04
CA GLN A 76 17.95 5.13 -17.06
C GLN A 76 19.20 6.01 -16.86
N ASP A 77 20.04 6.12 -17.90
CA ASP A 77 21.08 7.14 -17.98
C ASP A 77 20.41 8.52 -18.15
N SER A 78 20.32 9.26 -17.04
CA SER A 78 19.62 10.55 -16.91
C SER A 78 19.86 11.55 -18.06
N PRO A 79 18.82 12.26 -18.54
CA PRO A 79 18.87 13.71 -18.63
C PRO A 79 18.44 14.31 -17.28
N LYS A 80 19.14 15.34 -16.81
CA LYS A 80 18.93 16.02 -15.51
C LYS A 80 17.51 16.62 -15.39
N ILE A 81 16.53 15.80 -15.05
CA ILE A 81 15.32 16.20 -14.34
C ILE A 81 15.67 16.05 -12.85
N PRO A 82 15.29 16.97 -11.93
CA PRO A 82 15.61 16.84 -10.52
C PRO A 82 14.81 15.67 -9.89
N LEU A 83 15.25 14.44 -10.16
CA LEU A 83 14.85 13.19 -9.52
C LEU A 83 15.45 13.03 -8.11
N THR A 84 16.13 14.06 -7.61
CA THR A 84 16.94 14.01 -6.38
C THR A 84 16.14 13.90 -5.08
N GLY A 85 14.82 14.13 -5.09
CA GLY A 85 13.97 13.97 -3.90
C GLY A 85 13.11 12.70 -3.87
N ILE A 86 12.45 12.39 -4.99
CA ILE A 86 11.45 11.30 -5.06
C ILE A 86 12.11 9.94 -5.32
N GLY A 87 13.17 9.86 -6.14
CA GLY A 87 13.85 8.60 -6.44
C GLY A 87 14.52 7.98 -5.20
N CYS A 88 15.11 8.80 -4.34
CA CYS A 88 15.68 8.38 -3.05
C CYS A 88 14.59 7.92 -2.06
N SER A 89 13.42 8.58 -2.06
CA SER A 89 12.27 8.19 -1.24
C SER A 89 11.67 6.85 -1.69
N LEU A 90 11.65 6.59 -3.00
CA LEU A 90 11.20 5.33 -3.60
C LEU A 90 12.10 4.16 -3.21
N GLN A 91 13.41 4.36 -3.37
CA GLN A 91 14.45 3.37 -3.07
C GLN A 91 14.41 2.93 -1.61
N THR A 92 14.23 3.89 -0.70
CA THR A 92 14.10 3.63 0.74
C THR A 92 12.82 2.84 1.05
N LEU A 93 11.73 3.07 0.31
CA LEU A 93 10.43 2.44 0.57
C LEU A 93 10.42 0.92 0.34
N ILE A 94 11.05 0.46 -0.75
CA ILE A 94 11.08 -0.96 -1.14
C ILE A 94 12.45 -1.62 -0.91
N ASN A 95 13.42 -0.86 -0.40
CA ASN A 95 14.81 -1.27 -0.26
C ASN A 95 15.41 -1.84 -1.58
N ASN A 96 15.05 -1.23 -2.70
CA ASN A 96 15.47 -1.65 -4.03
C ASN A 96 15.43 -0.46 -5.01
N CYS A 97 16.24 -0.50 -6.08
CA CYS A 97 16.11 0.48 -7.15
C CYS A 97 14.79 0.24 -7.91
N VAL A 98 14.17 1.31 -8.41
CA VAL A 98 13.10 1.18 -9.40
C VAL A 98 13.65 1.56 -10.76
N GLY A 99 13.64 0.60 -11.69
CA GLY A 99 14.12 0.70 -13.05
C GLY A 99 13.12 0.14 -14.05
N GLU A 100 13.54 -0.01 -15.30
CA GLU A 100 12.67 -0.39 -16.43
C GLU A 100 11.97 -1.74 -16.21
N ASP A 101 12.62 -2.72 -15.59
CA ASP A 101 12.07 -4.07 -15.48
C ASP A 101 11.08 -4.22 -14.31
N ASN A 102 11.20 -3.38 -13.26
CA ASN A 102 10.38 -3.48 -12.05
C ASN A 102 9.44 -2.28 -11.82
N HIS A 103 9.45 -1.25 -12.69
CA HIS A 103 8.58 -0.08 -12.57
C HIS A 103 7.08 -0.42 -12.52
N TRP A 104 6.62 -1.42 -13.29
CA TRP A 104 5.23 -1.89 -13.26
C TRP A 104 4.89 -2.59 -11.94
N LEU A 105 5.84 -3.32 -11.35
CA LEU A 105 5.67 -3.96 -10.04
C LEU A 105 5.56 -2.91 -8.94
N PHE A 106 6.34 -1.83 -9.05
CA PHE A 106 6.25 -0.69 -8.15
C PHE A 106 4.90 0.05 -8.28
N LEU A 107 4.43 0.31 -9.51
CA LEU A 107 3.09 0.87 -9.75
C LEU A 107 1.98 -0.04 -9.18
N GLN A 108 2.13 -1.35 -9.32
CA GLN A 108 1.22 -2.33 -8.78
C GLN A 108 1.19 -2.27 -7.23
N LEU A 109 2.35 -2.16 -6.58
CA LEU A 109 2.45 -1.94 -5.14
C LEU A 109 1.73 -0.65 -4.72
N CYS A 110 1.98 0.47 -5.39
CA CYS A 110 1.31 1.74 -5.09
C CYS A 110 -0.21 1.60 -5.22
N PHE A 111 -0.68 0.99 -6.32
CA PHE A 111 -2.10 0.80 -6.58
C PHE A 111 -2.80 -0.06 -5.52
N TYR A 112 -2.28 -1.24 -5.18
CA TYR A 112 -2.92 -2.08 -4.16
C TYR A 112 -2.81 -1.49 -2.76
N THR A 113 -1.73 -0.77 -2.45
CA THR A 113 -1.60 -0.09 -1.16
C THR A 113 -2.60 1.07 -1.04
N GLN A 114 -2.82 1.85 -2.11
CA GLN A 114 -3.82 2.90 -2.13
C GLN A 114 -5.23 2.31 -1.97
N LEU A 115 -5.52 1.18 -2.61
CA LEU A 115 -6.82 0.52 -2.48
C LEU A 115 -7.05 -0.01 -1.07
N LEU A 116 -6.07 -0.70 -0.48
CA LEU A 116 -6.18 -1.25 0.87
C LEU A 116 -6.32 -0.15 1.93
N SER A 117 -5.51 0.91 1.82
CA SER A 117 -5.57 2.05 2.74
C SER A 117 -6.86 2.86 2.57
N GLY A 118 -7.31 3.09 1.34
CA GLY A 118 -8.60 3.72 1.06
C GLY A 118 -9.77 2.90 1.60
N TYR A 119 -9.78 1.57 1.39
CA TYR A 119 -10.77 0.66 1.96
C TYR A 119 -10.80 0.79 3.50
N THR A 120 -9.61 0.72 4.13
CA THR A 120 -9.48 0.84 5.59
C THR A 120 -10.03 2.17 6.11
N LEU A 121 -9.73 3.29 5.45
CA LEU A 121 -10.25 4.61 5.82
C LEU A 121 -11.78 4.70 5.67
N ILE A 122 -12.34 4.09 4.63
CA ILE A 122 -13.80 4.02 4.46
C ILE A 122 -14.43 3.22 5.60
N LEU A 123 -13.85 2.06 5.95
CA LEU A 123 -14.34 1.25 7.07
C LEU A 123 -14.26 1.99 8.40
N ASP A 124 -13.12 2.65 8.68
CA ASP A 124 -12.94 3.47 9.87
C ASP A 124 -13.99 4.59 9.92
N PHE A 125 -14.22 5.30 8.80
CA PHE A 125 -15.23 6.34 8.69
C PHE A 125 -16.66 5.79 8.91
N CYS A 126 -16.99 4.66 8.29
CA CYS A 126 -18.28 4.00 8.50
C CYS A 126 -18.48 3.58 9.96
N HIS A 127 -17.43 3.09 10.61
CA HIS A 127 -17.47 2.77 12.04
C HIS A 127 -17.73 4.00 12.92
N TYR A 128 -17.14 5.15 12.58
CA TYR A 128 -17.34 6.38 13.35
C TYR A 128 -18.70 7.05 13.14
N TYR A 129 -19.19 7.09 11.90
CA TYR A 129 -20.30 7.97 11.52
C TYR A 129 -21.59 7.25 11.13
N TYR A 130 -21.50 6.03 10.61
CA TYR A 130 -22.67 5.31 10.08
C TYR A 130 -23.15 4.20 11.00
N PHE A 131 -22.24 3.44 11.59
CA PHE A 131 -22.63 2.27 12.35
C PHE A 131 -23.11 2.63 13.76
N LEU A 132 -24.29 2.13 14.12
CA LEU A 132 -24.83 2.25 15.46
C LEU A 132 -24.01 1.41 16.47
N PRO A 133 -24.08 1.76 17.77
CA PRO A 133 -23.47 0.93 18.83
C PRO A 133 -24.02 -0.49 18.74
N MET A 134 -23.10 -1.47 18.78
CA MET A 134 -23.42 -2.89 18.59
C MET A 134 -24.37 -3.37 19.69
N LYS A 135 -25.43 -4.08 19.30
CA LYS A 135 -26.47 -4.57 20.24
C LYS A 135 -26.04 -5.83 20.99
N ALA A 136 -25.13 -6.61 20.43
CA ALA A 136 -24.61 -7.84 21.02
C ALA A 136 -23.08 -7.78 21.02
N ILE A 137 -22.49 -7.74 22.22
CA ILE A 137 -21.04 -7.82 22.40
C ILE A 137 -20.69 -9.29 22.54
N ASN A 138 -20.06 -9.86 21.51
CA ASN A 138 -19.44 -11.18 21.62
C ASN A 138 -18.06 -11.02 22.29
N TRP A 139 -17.99 -11.36 23.57
CA TRP A 139 -16.77 -11.22 24.39
C TRP A 139 -15.61 -12.10 23.91
N ASP A 140 -15.89 -13.16 23.15
CA ASP A 140 -14.87 -14.04 22.57
C ASP A 140 -14.19 -13.41 21.34
N LEU A 141 -14.84 -12.41 20.71
CA LEU A 141 -14.32 -11.66 19.56
C LEU A 141 -13.74 -10.30 19.97
N PHE A 142 -14.32 -9.66 20.99
CA PHE A 142 -13.96 -8.33 21.50
C PHE A 142 -12.96 -8.40 22.67
N VAL A 143 -11.68 -8.59 22.36
CA VAL A 143 -10.64 -8.68 23.41
C VAL A 143 -10.09 -7.31 23.86
N PHE A 144 -10.42 -6.20 23.20
CA PHE A 144 -9.70 -4.94 23.43
C PHE A 144 -10.56 -3.82 24.03
N ARG A 145 -10.31 -3.50 25.31
CA ARG A 145 -10.75 -2.28 26.01
C ARG A 145 -10.32 -0.97 25.33
N HIS A 146 -9.49 -1.05 24.29
CA HIS A 146 -8.89 0.07 23.57
C HIS A 146 -9.29 0.14 22.10
N GLU A 147 -10.46 -0.41 21.72
CA GLU A 147 -10.99 -0.39 20.33
C GLU A 147 -10.88 0.99 19.66
N LEU A 148 -11.29 2.04 20.37
CA LEU A 148 -11.31 3.40 19.85
C LEU A 148 -9.90 3.94 19.61
N ALA A 149 -8.95 3.57 20.48
CA ALA A 149 -7.56 3.96 20.31
C ALA A 149 -6.94 3.22 19.11
N LEU A 150 -7.25 1.94 18.94
CA LEU A 150 -6.78 1.14 17.80
C LEU A 150 -7.32 1.67 16.46
N LEU A 151 -8.58 2.09 16.41
CA LEU A 151 -9.17 2.71 15.23
C LEU A 151 -8.57 4.08 14.93
N ARG A 152 -8.32 4.93 15.93
CA ARG A 152 -7.64 6.22 15.71
C ARG A 152 -6.22 6.03 15.16
N ILE A 153 -5.49 5.07 15.69
CA ILE A 153 -4.16 4.71 15.21
C ILE A 153 -4.25 4.21 13.76
N SER A 154 -5.21 3.33 13.45
CA SER A 154 -5.49 2.88 12.07
C SER A 154 -5.74 4.06 11.14
N THR A 155 -6.68 4.95 11.48
CA THR A 155 -7.05 6.08 10.63
C THR A 155 -5.87 7.00 10.38
N PHE A 156 -5.06 7.30 11.40
CA PHE A 156 -3.85 8.11 11.24
C PHE A 156 -2.84 7.44 10.28
N MET A 157 -2.53 6.16 10.49
CA MET A 157 -1.63 5.43 9.60
C MET A 157 -2.19 5.31 8.18
N GLY A 158 -3.49 5.10 8.05
CA GLY A 158 -4.22 5.03 6.78
C GLY A 158 -4.14 6.32 5.97
N ILE A 159 -4.32 7.48 6.61
CA ILE A 159 -4.20 8.79 5.95
C ILE A 159 -2.78 9.01 5.41
N VAL A 160 -1.77 8.75 6.25
CA VAL A 160 -0.36 8.91 5.87
C VAL A 160 0.00 7.98 4.70
N MET A 161 -0.37 6.71 4.78
CA MET A 161 -0.11 5.72 3.74
C MET A 161 -0.86 6.04 2.44
N PHE A 162 -2.14 6.38 2.52
CA PHE A 162 -2.96 6.70 1.35
C PHE A 162 -2.43 7.95 0.64
N GLY A 163 -2.16 9.03 1.38
CA GLY A 163 -1.62 10.27 0.82
C GLY A 163 -0.24 10.08 0.18
N GLY A 164 0.65 9.33 0.85
CA GLY A 164 1.97 8.99 0.33
C GLY A 164 1.87 8.17 -0.96
N MET A 165 1.09 7.10 -0.96
CA MET A 165 0.96 6.21 -2.13
C MET A 165 0.27 6.89 -3.32
N CYS A 166 -0.75 7.72 -3.08
CA CYS A 166 -1.37 8.52 -4.14
C CYS A 166 -0.38 9.50 -4.78
N SER A 167 0.47 10.14 -3.99
CA SER A 167 1.50 11.06 -4.49
C SER A 167 2.52 10.31 -5.35
N LEU A 168 3.01 9.16 -4.88
CA LEU A 168 3.94 8.32 -5.64
C LEU A 168 3.31 7.81 -6.93
N PHE A 169 2.10 7.25 -6.87
CA PHE A 169 1.38 6.78 -8.04
C PHE A 169 1.18 7.88 -9.09
N TYR A 170 0.75 9.07 -8.65
CA TYR A 170 0.56 10.23 -9.54
C TYR A 170 1.87 10.62 -10.25
N THR A 171 2.98 10.71 -9.52
CA THR A 171 4.27 11.08 -10.11
C THR A 171 4.76 10.05 -11.14
N GLN A 172 4.57 8.76 -10.88
CA GLN A 172 4.93 7.69 -11.81
C GLN A 172 4.07 7.74 -13.09
N VAL A 173 2.75 7.93 -12.95
CA VAL A 173 1.81 8.02 -14.08
C VAL A 173 2.11 9.24 -14.96
N VAL A 174 2.30 10.41 -14.36
CA VAL A 174 2.64 11.64 -15.11
C VAL A 174 3.98 11.49 -15.83
N GLY A 175 4.96 10.84 -15.20
CA GLY A 175 6.25 10.52 -15.84
C GLY A 175 6.07 9.70 -17.11
N ILE A 176 5.28 8.63 -17.05
CA ILE A 176 4.99 7.76 -18.21
C ILE A 176 4.28 8.54 -19.33
N LEU A 177 3.24 9.32 -18.99
CA LEU A 177 2.48 10.09 -19.97
C LEU A 177 3.34 11.16 -20.66
N THR A 178 4.23 11.81 -19.91
CA THR A 178 5.13 12.83 -20.44
C THR A 178 6.14 12.23 -21.43
N VAL A 179 6.75 11.09 -21.08
CA VAL A 179 7.66 10.37 -21.98
C VAL A 179 6.93 9.91 -23.26
N SER A 180 5.73 9.35 -23.11
CA SER A 180 4.92 8.91 -24.24
C SER A 180 4.58 10.06 -25.20
N ASN A 181 4.20 11.22 -24.67
CA ASN A 181 3.90 12.39 -25.49
C ASN A 181 5.14 12.91 -26.24
N ASN A 182 6.30 12.90 -25.59
CA ASN A 182 7.56 13.34 -26.21
C ASN A 182 8.04 12.37 -27.30
N LEU A 183 7.88 11.05 -27.10
CA LEU A 183 8.20 10.06 -28.13
C LEU A 183 7.26 10.20 -29.34
N CYS A 184 5.95 10.33 -29.09
CA CYS A 184 4.96 10.52 -30.15
C CYS A 184 5.26 11.79 -30.95
N ALA A 185 5.59 12.90 -30.28
CA ALA A 185 6.00 14.13 -30.94
C ALA A 185 7.30 13.98 -31.76
N ALA A 186 8.27 13.20 -31.30
CA ALA A 186 9.53 12.96 -32.00
C ALA A 186 9.40 12.01 -33.21
N THR A 187 8.31 11.24 -33.31
CA THR A 187 8.06 10.33 -34.45
C THR A 187 7.27 11.01 -35.59
N PHE A 188 6.77 12.22 -35.36
CA PHE A 188 6.00 13.02 -36.32
C PHE A 188 6.81 14.14 -37.00
N PHE A 189 8.14 14.16 -36.83
CA PHE A 189 9.09 15.04 -37.54
C PHE A 189 10.14 14.23 -38.29
#